data_AF-A0A661RHN2-F1
#
_entry.id   AF-A0A661RHN2-F1
#
_cell.length_a   1.000
_cell.length_b   1.000
_cell.length_c   1.000
_cell.angle_alpha   90.00
_cell.angle_beta   90.00
_cell.angle_gamma   90.00
#
_symmetry.space_group_name_H-M   'P 1'
#
loop_
_entity.id
_entity.type
_entity.pdbx_description
1 polymer ?
#
loop_
_entity_poly.entity_id
_entity_poly.type
_entity_poly.pdbx_seq_one_letter_code
_entity_poly.pdbx_strand_id
1 'polypeptide(L)'
;MKESEINRLFLRVAATSGQASEDVRKVFATLVSSTLRYRDQMKKDLGVIVTVEDVRVALDWLVESIHTKRLPETNNAVRLDLLKIWLDELKPYF
;
A
#
# COMPACT_ATOMS: atom_id res chain seq x y z
N MET A 1 -27.64 -5.68 -6.99
CA MET A 1 -27.69 -5.03 -5.67
C MET A 1 -28.84 -4.03 -5.67
N LYS A 2 -29.68 -4.07 -4.63
CA LYS A 2 -30.77 -3.11 -4.42
C LYS A 2 -30.22 -1.85 -3.76
N GLU A 3 -30.86 -0.72 -4.00
CA GLU A 3 -30.46 0.60 -3.48
C GLU A 3 -30.36 0.64 -1.94
N SER A 4 -31.20 -0.15 -1.25
CA SER A 4 -31.17 -0.33 0.20
C SER A 4 -29.90 -1.04 0.71
N GLU A 5 -29.28 -1.91 -0.11
CA GLU A 5 -28.03 -2.58 0.22
C GLU A 5 -26.84 -1.60 0.09
N ILE A 6 -26.88 -0.72 -0.92
CA ILE A 6 -25.90 0.35 -1.13
C ILE A 6 -25.94 1.35 0.02
N ASN A 7 -27.14 1.77 0.45
CA ASN A 7 -27.29 2.69 1.58
C ASN A 7 -26.79 2.09 2.91
N ARG A 8 -27.02 0.79 3.15
CA ARG A 8 -26.42 0.10 4.31
C ARG A 8 -24.90 0.05 4.25
N LEU A 9 -24.33 -0.17 3.06
CA LEU A 9 -22.89 -0.15 2.86
C LEU A 9 -22.32 1.24 3.18
N PHE A 10 -22.93 2.31 2.68
CA PHE A 10 -22.49 3.68 2.95
C PHE A 10 -22.56 4.04 4.43
N LEU A 11 -23.63 3.67 5.15
CA LEU A 11 -23.72 3.90 6.59
C LEU A 11 -22.63 3.15 7.38
N ARG A 12 -22.34 1.90 6.99
CA ARG A 12 -21.30 1.08 7.64
C ARG A 12 -19.90 1.63 7.36
N VAL A 13 -19.63 2.01 6.11
CA VAL A 13 -18.37 2.64 5.71
C VAL A 13 -18.22 4.02 6.38
N ALA A 14 -19.27 4.84 6.47
CA ALA A 14 -19.23 6.13 7.16
C ALA A 14 -18.91 5.97 8.67
N ALA A 15 -19.55 5.01 9.34
CA ALA A 15 -19.31 4.70 10.75
C ALA A 15 -17.86 4.22 11.01
N THR A 16 -17.25 3.55 10.03
CA THR A 16 -15.87 3.01 10.15
C THR A 16 -14.82 4.01 9.66
N SER A 17 -15.13 4.80 8.64
CA SER A 17 -14.21 5.76 8.01
C SER A 17 -14.04 7.04 8.83
N GLY A 18 -14.99 7.37 9.71
CA GLY A 18 -14.85 8.46 10.68
C GLY A 18 -13.77 8.20 11.76
N GLN A 19 -13.21 6.99 11.85
CA GLN A 19 -12.24 6.62 12.88
C GLN A 19 -10.76 6.72 12.43
N ALA A 20 -10.48 6.76 11.11
CA ALA A 20 -9.12 6.92 10.61
C ALA A 20 -8.76 8.41 10.55
N SER A 21 -7.72 8.82 11.28
CA SER A 21 -7.21 10.19 11.24
C SER A 21 -6.82 10.60 9.83
N GLU A 22 -6.78 11.90 9.57
CA GLU A 22 -6.33 12.45 8.29
C GLU A 22 -4.93 11.92 7.91
N ASP A 23 -4.06 11.74 8.90
CA ASP A 23 -2.70 11.20 8.71
C ASP A 23 -2.71 9.76 8.23
N VAL A 24 -3.60 8.92 8.79
CA VAL A 24 -3.77 7.54 8.32
C VAL A 24 -4.23 7.52 6.86
N ARG A 25 -5.18 8.39 6.49
CA ARG A 25 -5.65 8.50 5.11
C ARG A 25 -4.54 8.94 4.15
N LYS A 26 -3.71 9.88 4.56
CA LYS A 26 -2.56 10.36 3.78
C LYS A 26 -1.53 9.24 3.57
N VAL A 27 -1.18 8.48 4.61
CA VAL A 27 -0.31 7.30 4.51
C VAL A 27 -0.84 6.30 3.50
N PHE A 28 -2.11 5.89 3.59
CA PHE A 28 -2.70 4.94 2.63
C PHE A 28 -2.75 5.50 1.21
N ALA A 29 -3.08 6.77 1.01
CA ALA A 29 -3.06 7.41 -0.30
C ALA A 29 -1.66 7.43 -0.92
N THR A 30 -0.62 7.68 -0.11
CA THR A 30 0.78 7.61 -0.52
C THR A 30 1.18 6.19 -0.94
N LEU A 31 0.83 5.16 -0.16
CA LEU A 31 1.13 3.76 -0.51
C LEU A 31 0.44 3.33 -1.81
N VAL A 32 -0.83 3.68 -1.99
CA VAL A 32 -1.58 3.35 -3.22
C VAL A 32 -0.97 4.06 -4.44
N SER A 33 -0.74 5.36 -4.35
CA SER A 33 -0.25 6.15 -5.49
C SER A 33 1.16 5.71 -5.93
N SER A 34 2.07 5.48 -4.98
CA SER A 34 3.42 4.98 -5.25
C SER A 34 3.41 3.55 -5.84
N THR A 35 2.50 2.67 -5.39
CA THR A 35 2.35 1.32 -5.94
C THR A 35 1.91 1.34 -7.40
N LEU A 36 0.90 2.16 -7.72
CA LEU A 36 0.41 2.29 -9.09
C LEU A 36 1.50 2.82 -10.03
N ARG A 37 2.20 3.87 -9.58
CA ARG A 37 3.34 4.45 -10.31
C ARG A 37 4.43 3.40 -10.55
N TYR A 38 4.82 2.66 -9.52
CA TYR A 38 5.83 1.62 -9.61
C TYR A 38 5.42 0.49 -10.56
N ARG A 39 4.19 -0.04 -10.42
CA ARG A 39 3.65 -1.08 -11.31
C ARG A 39 3.69 -0.64 -12.77
N ASP A 40 3.24 0.58 -13.04
CA ASP A 40 3.18 1.10 -14.41
C ASP A 40 4.58 1.28 -15.00
N GLN A 41 5.54 1.73 -14.18
CA GLN A 41 6.94 1.83 -14.57
C GLN A 41 7.58 0.46 -14.85
N MET A 42 7.40 -0.52 -13.95
CA MET A 42 7.93 -1.88 -14.11
C MET A 42 7.42 -2.55 -15.38
N LYS A 43 6.13 -2.36 -15.70
CA LYS A 43 5.53 -2.87 -16.92
C LYS A 43 6.11 -2.18 -18.17
N LYS A 44 6.25 -0.86 -18.13
CA LYS A 44 6.73 -0.07 -19.27
C LYS A 44 8.20 -0.31 -19.58
N ASP A 45 9.04 -0.29 -18.56
CA ASP A 45 10.49 -0.24 -18.72
C ASP A 45 11.12 -1.64 -18.77
N LEU A 46 10.53 -2.61 -18.06
CA LEU A 46 11.10 -3.94 -17.88
C LEU A 46 10.18 -5.08 -18.35
N GLY A 47 8.94 -4.78 -18.76
CA GLY A 47 7.95 -5.80 -19.11
C GLY A 47 7.48 -6.65 -17.92
N VAL A 48 7.80 -6.23 -16.68
CA VAL A 48 7.50 -6.97 -15.45
C VAL A 48 6.09 -6.62 -14.97
N ILE A 49 5.29 -7.63 -14.67
CA ILE A 49 3.96 -7.46 -14.09
C ILE A 49 4.10 -7.56 -12.56
N VAL A 50 3.89 -6.44 -11.86
CA VAL A 50 3.75 -6.45 -10.39
C VAL A 50 2.36 -6.97 -10.04
N THR A 51 2.31 -8.10 -9.34
CA THR A 51 1.05 -8.76 -8.97
C THR A 51 0.50 -8.25 -7.65
N VAL A 52 -0.78 -8.53 -7.38
CA VAL A 52 -1.38 -8.26 -6.06
C VAL A 52 -0.63 -9.00 -4.95
N GLU A 53 -0.11 -10.20 -5.23
CA GLU A 53 0.68 -10.96 -4.26
C GLU A 53 2.01 -10.27 -3.92
N ASP A 54 2.67 -9.65 -4.90
CA ASP A 54 3.90 -8.90 -4.66
C ASP A 54 3.65 -7.69 -3.74
N VAL A 55 2.51 -7.01 -3.93
CA VAL A 55 2.09 -5.90 -3.08
C VAL A 55 1.76 -6.38 -1.67
N ARG A 56 1.05 -7.51 -1.53
CA ARG A 56 0.70 -8.09 -0.23
C ARG A 56 1.94 -8.45 0.58
N VAL A 57 2.90 -9.15 -0.04
CA VAL A 57 4.17 -9.52 0.62
C VAL A 57 4.98 -8.28 0.97
N ALA A 58 5.06 -7.28 0.09
CA ALA A 58 5.75 -6.03 0.42
C ALA A 58 5.08 -5.31 1.61
N LEU A 59 3.75 -5.41 1.76
CA LEU A 59 3.02 -4.79 2.87
C LEU A 59 3.33 -5.48 4.20
N ASP A 60 3.36 -6.82 4.20
CA ASP A 60 3.80 -7.58 5.37
C ASP A 60 5.24 -7.18 5.75
N TRP A 61 6.13 -7.05 4.77
CA TRP A 61 7.50 -6.59 5.01
C TRP A 61 7.57 -5.15 5.52
N LEU A 62 6.69 -4.26 5.07
CA LEU A 62 6.66 -2.87 5.54
C LEU A 62 6.37 -2.80 7.03
N VAL A 63 5.33 -3.51 7.49
CA VAL A 63 4.94 -3.55 8.90
C VAL A 63 6.08 -4.10 9.76
N GLU A 64 6.67 -5.22 9.35
CA GLU A 64 7.80 -5.84 10.04
C GLU A 64 9.06 -4.95 10.02
N SER A 65 9.35 -4.28 8.91
CA SER A 65 10.53 -3.41 8.78
C SER A 65 10.43 -2.17 9.65
N ILE A 66 9.22 -1.58 9.77
CA ILE A 66 8.98 -0.46 10.68
C ILE A 66 9.18 -0.89 12.14
N HIS A 67 8.69 -2.09 12.50
CA HIS A 67 8.81 -2.61 13.86
C HIS A 67 10.28 -2.95 14.22
N THR A 68 10.97 -3.66 13.34
CA THR A 68 12.31 -4.22 13.61
C THR A 68 13.46 -3.30 13.20
N LYS A 69 13.19 -2.25 12.42
CA LYS A 69 14.18 -1.38 11.77
C LYS A 69 15.16 -2.15 10.87
N ARG A 70 14.71 -3.26 10.28
CA ARG A 70 15.51 -4.10 9.38
C ARG A 70 14.76 -4.35 8.08
N LEU A 71 15.49 -4.44 6.98
CA LEU A 71 14.93 -4.89 5.71
C LEU A 71 14.91 -6.43 5.65
N PRO A 72 13.96 -7.02 4.91
CA PRO A 72 13.90 -8.46 4.71
C PRO A 72 15.10 -8.94 3.88
N GLU A 73 15.66 -10.08 4.25
CA GLU A 73 16.63 -10.80 3.42
C GLU A 73 15.89 -11.52 2.29
N THR A 74 16.07 -11.08 1.05
CA THR A 74 15.35 -11.61 -0.10
C THR A 74 16.13 -11.43 -1.39
N ASN A 75 15.90 -12.32 -2.35
CA ASN A 75 16.35 -12.18 -3.75
C ASN A 75 15.26 -11.59 -4.67
N ASN A 76 14.07 -11.29 -4.14
CA ASN A 76 13.00 -10.71 -4.94
C ASN A 76 13.13 -9.18 -5.01
N ALA A 77 13.85 -8.71 -6.04
CA ALA A 77 14.09 -7.29 -6.27
C ALA A 77 12.78 -6.48 -6.40
N VAL A 78 11.76 -7.03 -7.08
CA VAL A 78 10.50 -6.32 -7.33
C VAL A 78 9.82 -5.90 -6.02
N ARG A 79 9.73 -6.83 -5.07
CA ARG A 79 9.09 -6.57 -3.76
C ARG A 79 9.96 -5.71 -2.87
N LEU A 80 11.27 -5.93 -2.91
CA LEU A 80 12.22 -5.16 -2.10
C LEU A 80 12.28 -3.70 -2.54
N ASP A 81 12.22 -3.42 -3.84
CA ASP A 81 12.21 -2.06 -4.36
C ASP A 81 10.89 -1.36 -4.05
N LEU A 82 9.75 -2.05 -4.15
CA LEU A 82 8.46 -1.50 -3.70
C LEU A 82 8.49 -1.13 -2.22
N LEU A 83 9.05 -2.00 -1.36
CA LEU A 83 9.23 -1.72 0.06
C LEU A 83 10.09 -0.47 0.28
N LYS A 84 11.22 -0.36 -0.41
CA LYS A 84 12.11 0.81 -0.28
C LYS A 84 11.42 2.09 -0.73
N ILE A 85 10.65 2.05 -1.81
CA ILE A 85 9.85 3.19 -2.29
C ILE A 85 8.87 3.62 -1.19
N TRP A 86 8.14 2.69 -0.58
CA TRP A 86 7.23 3.03 0.51
C TRP A 86 7.95 3.61 1.72
N LEU A 87 9.06 3.02 2.15
CA LEU A 87 9.84 3.57 3.27
C LEU A 87 10.34 4.99 3.00
N ASP A 88 10.71 5.31 1.75
CA ASP A 88 11.13 6.65 1.35
C ASP A 88 9.96 7.64 1.35
N GLU A 89 8.83 7.26 0.76
CA GLU A 89 7.60 8.05 0.68
C GLU A 89 6.95 8.29 2.06
N LEU A 90 7.21 7.39 3.02
CA LEU A 90 6.68 7.52 4.38
C LEU A 90 7.54 8.38 5.32
N LYS A 91 8.77 8.75 4.94
CA LYS A 91 9.65 9.61 5.76
C LYS A 91 8.98 10.88 6.30
N PRO A 92 8.09 11.59 5.58
CA PRO A 92 7.46 12.81 6.10
C PRO A 92 6.47 12.57 7.26
N TYR A 93 6.07 11.32 7.52
CA TYR A 93 5.10 10.97 8.56
C TYR A 93 5.75 10.46 9.86
N PHE A 94 7.08 10.36 9.91
CA PHE A 94 7.86 9.83 11.03
C PHE A 94 9.08 10.71 11.35
#